data_AF-A0AAE2YIT1-F1
#
_entry.id   AF-A0AAE2YIT1-F1
#
_cell.length_a   1.000
_cell.length_b   1.000
_cell.length_c   1.000
_cell.angle_alpha   90.00
_cell.angle_beta   90.00
_cell.angle_gamma   90.00
#
_symmetry.space_group_name_H-M   'P 1'
#
loop_
_entity.id
_entity.type
_entity.pdbx_description
1 polymer ?
#
loop_
_entity_poly.entity_id
_entity_poly.type
_entity_poly.pdbx_seq_one_letter_code
_entity_poly.pdbx_strand_id
1 'polypeptide(L)'
;MSGERQRAMRHTRQRCEVCGGPVFFDSSQRIHVCSSCGLVQSGRGEADISFRDVIRELQFATTVEELATRLSAGDWEVERVVLLMQKEGLVELRGNRVTLTAKGRRTFLRDALE
;
A
#
# COMPACT_ATOMS: atom_id res chain seq x y z
N MET A 1 10.52 18.80 4.88
CA MET A 1 9.98 17.47 5.22
C MET A 1 10.17 17.27 6.72
N SER A 2 9.08 17.22 7.49
CA SER A 2 9.08 17.30 8.96
C SER A 2 9.53 15.99 9.65
N GLY A 3 10.37 16.14 10.68
CA GLY A 3 11.08 15.07 11.39
C GLY A 3 10.23 14.07 12.20
N GLU A 4 8.91 14.25 12.25
CA GLU A 4 8.01 13.24 12.84
C GLU A 4 7.88 11.97 11.99
N ARG A 5 8.05 12.09 10.66
CA ARG A 5 7.98 10.95 9.74
C ARG A 5 9.08 9.90 9.97
N GLN A 6 10.24 10.30 10.50
CA GLN A 6 11.37 9.40 10.75
C GLN A 6 11.22 8.57 12.03
N ARG A 7 10.33 8.93 12.97
CA ARG A 7 10.27 8.25 14.28
C ARG A 7 9.48 6.94 14.28
N ALA A 8 8.64 6.68 13.27
CA ALA A 8 7.80 5.47 13.20
C ALA A 8 8.29 4.39 12.22
N MET A 9 9.31 4.68 11.40
CA MET A 9 9.82 3.78 10.38
C MET A 9 11.20 3.25 10.78
N ARG A 10 11.29 1.96 11.14
CA ARG A 10 12.59 1.32 11.35
C ARG A 10 13.13 0.84 10.01
N HIS A 11 14.36 1.23 9.68
CA HIS A 11 15.07 0.68 8.54
C HIS A 11 15.23 -0.83 8.72
N THR A 12 14.78 -1.62 7.76
CA THR A 12 15.05 -3.05 7.72
C THR A 12 16.23 -3.33 6.78
N ARG A 13 16.87 -4.48 6.94
CA ARG A 13 17.90 -4.95 5.98
C ARG A 13 17.28 -5.50 4.68
N GLN A 14 15.95 -5.55 4.61
CA GLN A 14 15.20 -6.11 3.49
C GLN A 14 15.21 -5.15 2.29
N ARG A 15 15.22 -5.75 1.10
CA ARG A 15 15.07 -5.04 -0.17
C ARG A 15 13.74 -5.45 -0.79
N CYS A 16 13.12 -4.52 -1.47
CA CYS A 16 11.90 -4.81 -2.22
C CYS A 16 12.24 -5.82 -3.33
N GLU A 17 11.47 -6.89 -3.41
CA GLU A 17 11.69 -7.94 -4.41
C GLU A 17 11.38 -7.47 -5.83
N VAL A 18 10.50 -6.46 -5.97
CA VAL A 18 10.07 -5.93 -7.28
C VAL A 18 11.04 -4.88 -7.81
N CYS A 19 11.47 -3.92 -6.98
CA CYS A 19 12.27 -2.78 -7.45
C CYS A 19 13.66 -2.65 -6.81
N GLY A 20 14.05 -3.54 -5.90
CA GLY A 20 15.32 -3.44 -5.16
C GLY A 20 15.41 -2.26 -4.19
N GLY A 21 14.34 -1.48 -4.05
CA GLY A 21 14.25 -0.31 -3.18
C GLY A 21 14.33 -0.66 -1.69
N PRO A 22 14.65 0.32 -0.82
CA PRO A 22 14.71 0.11 0.62
C PRO A 22 13.31 -0.18 1.19
N VAL A 23 13.27 -1.14 2.12
CA VAL A 23 12.06 -1.55 2.83
C VAL A 23 12.10 -0.99 4.26
N PHE A 24 10.96 -0.48 4.69
CA PHE A 24 10.76 0.14 5.99
C PHE A 24 9.71 -0.64 6.75
N PHE A 25 9.89 -0.81 8.05
CA PHE A 25 8.86 -1.37 8.90
C PHE A 25 8.03 -0.24 9.52
N ASP A 26 6.74 -0.18 9.20
CA ASP A 26 5.78 0.68 9.88
C ASP A 26 5.30 -0.05 11.15
N SER A 27 5.70 0.47 12.32
CA SER A 27 5.38 -0.16 13.60
C SER A 27 3.91 -0.02 14.00
N SER A 28 3.20 0.97 13.47
CA SER A 28 1.78 1.20 13.80
C SER A 28 0.90 0.13 13.19
N GLN A 29 1.23 -0.29 11.97
CA GLN A 29 0.49 -1.32 11.26
C GLN A 29 1.26 -2.63 11.18
N ARG A 30 2.46 -2.75 11.76
CA ARG A 30 3.35 -3.93 11.74
C ARG A 30 3.69 -4.47 10.34
N ILE A 31 3.65 -3.61 9.31
CA ILE A 31 3.90 -3.99 7.91
C ILE A 31 5.29 -3.56 7.46
N HIS A 32 5.89 -4.31 6.55
CA HIS A 32 7.02 -3.81 5.78
C HIS A 32 6.49 -3.09 4.53
N VAL A 33 7.12 -1.99 4.14
CA VAL A 33 6.78 -1.26 2.92
C VAL A 33 8.03 -0.80 2.21
N CYS A 34 8.07 -1.02 0.90
CA CYS A 34 9.05 -0.40 0.04
C CYS A 34 8.78 1.10 -0.09
N SER A 35 9.74 1.95 0.28
CA SER A 35 9.57 3.40 0.08
C SER A 35 9.62 3.83 -1.39
N SER A 36 10.12 2.97 -2.28
CA SER A 36 10.29 3.29 -3.69
C SER A 36 9.03 2.98 -4.50
N CYS A 37 8.43 1.80 -4.33
CA CYS A 37 7.26 1.38 -5.11
C CYS A 37 5.97 1.16 -4.28
N GLY A 38 6.01 1.33 -2.96
CA GLY A 38 4.84 1.14 -2.09
C GLY A 38 4.39 -0.32 -1.94
N LEU A 39 5.24 -1.29 -2.33
CA LEU A 39 5.00 -2.71 -2.08
C LEU A 39 4.93 -2.96 -0.58
N VAL A 40 3.77 -3.38 -0.07
CA VAL A 40 3.65 -3.88 1.29
C VAL A 40 4.25 -5.28 1.29
N GLN A 41 4.97 -5.67 2.35
CA GLN A 41 5.50 -7.02 2.58
C GLN A 41 5.10 -7.45 4.01
N SER A 42 4.15 -8.37 4.14
CA SER A 42 3.59 -8.91 5.38
C SER A 42 4.58 -9.82 6.14
N GLY A 43 5.72 -10.16 5.53
CA GLY A 43 6.88 -10.72 6.23
C GLY A 43 7.03 -12.24 6.11
N ARG A 44 6.47 -12.88 5.08
CA ARG A 44 6.70 -14.31 4.77
C ARG A 44 7.44 -14.61 3.47
N GLY A 45 7.99 -13.60 2.80
CA GLY A 45 8.76 -13.83 1.57
C GLY A 45 7.89 -14.26 0.37
N GLU A 46 6.59 -14.02 0.45
CA GLU A 46 5.68 -14.07 -0.70
C GLU A 46 5.35 -12.63 -1.09
N ALA A 47 5.20 -12.38 -2.40
CA ALA A 47 4.94 -11.04 -2.91
C ALA A 47 3.59 -10.54 -2.40
N ASP A 48 3.64 -9.65 -1.40
CA ASP A 48 2.43 -9.11 -0.81
C ASP A 48 1.91 -7.91 -1.62
N ILE A 49 0.63 -7.61 -1.38
CA ILE A 49 -0.20 -6.64 -2.10
C ILE A 49 0.52 -5.29 -2.27
N SER A 50 0.67 -4.84 -3.51
CA SER A 50 1.18 -3.49 -3.78
C SER A 50 0.07 -2.45 -3.81
N PHE A 51 0.42 -1.18 -3.56
CA PHE A 51 -0.50 -0.06 -3.79
C PHE A 51 -1.02 -0.05 -5.22
N ARG A 52 -0.21 -0.47 -6.20
CA ARG A 52 -0.59 -0.53 -7.60
C ARG A 52 -1.70 -1.55 -7.84
N ASP A 53 -1.64 -2.71 -7.19
CA ASP A 53 -2.67 -3.74 -7.31
C ASP A 53 -3.99 -3.26 -6.73
N VAL A 54 -3.96 -2.65 -5.54
CA VAL A 54 -5.15 -2.04 -4.94
C VAL A 54 -5.74 -0.95 -5.84
N ILE A 55 -4.91 -0.05 -6.39
CA ILE A 55 -5.39 1.02 -7.28
C ILE A 55 -6.05 0.45 -8.55
N ARG A 56 -5.49 -0.62 -9.13
CA ARG A 56 -6.08 -1.29 -10.31
C ARG A 56 -7.43 -1.90 -9.97
N GLU A 57 -7.51 -2.63 -8.87
CA GLU A 57 -8.74 -3.30 -8.47
C GLU A 57 -9.81 -2.34 -7.96
N LEU A 58 -9.44 -1.12 -7.51
CA LEU A 58 -10.39 -0.08 -7.12
C LEU A 58 -11.32 0.41 -8.26
N GLN A 59 -11.05 0.01 -9.50
CA GLN A 59 -11.95 0.25 -10.64
C GLN A 59 -13.14 -0.71 -10.65
N PHE A 60 -13.03 -1.85 -9.97
CA PHE A 60 -14.01 -2.95 -10.00
C PHE A 60 -14.54 -3.31 -8.61
N ALA A 61 -13.73 -3.11 -7.57
CA ALA A 61 -14.04 -3.35 -6.16
C ALA A 61 -13.92 -2.05 -5.39
N THR A 62 -14.88 -1.78 -4.50
CA THR A 62 -14.89 -0.56 -3.69
C THR A 62 -14.89 -0.84 -2.20
N THR A 63 -14.93 -2.10 -1.76
CA THR A 63 -14.80 -2.48 -0.35
C THR A 63 -13.54 -3.32 -0.11
N VAL A 64 -13.13 -3.46 1.16
CA VAL A 64 -11.99 -4.31 1.54
C VAL A 64 -12.24 -5.77 1.18
N GLU A 65 -13.45 -6.29 1.43
CA GLU A 65 -13.85 -7.67 1.12
C GLU A 65 -13.81 -7.97 -0.38
N GLU A 66 -14.30 -7.03 -1.20
CA GLU A 66 -14.25 -7.14 -2.66
C GLU A 66 -12.79 -7.10 -3.17
N LEU A 67 -11.97 -6.22 -2.61
CA LEU A 67 -10.55 -6.13 -2.94
C LEU A 67 -9.79 -7.41 -2.53
N ALA A 68 -10.07 -7.96 -1.35
CA ALA A 68 -9.48 -9.21 -0.86
C ALA A 68 -9.80 -10.39 -1.77
N THR A 69 -11.06 -10.50 -2.19
CA THR A 69 -11.50 -11.52 -3.14
C THR A 69 -10.74 -11.41 -4.47
N ARG A 70 -10.58 -10.18 -5.00
CA ARG A 70 -9.94 -9.96 -6.31
C ARG A 70 -8.42 -10.09 -6.27
N LEU A 71 -7.81 -9.72 -5.15
CA LEU A 71 -6.37 -9.83 -4.91
C LEU A 71 -5.95 -11.21 -4.40
N SER A 72 -6.90 -12.13 -4.17
CA SER A 72 -6.65 -13.45 -3.57
C SER A 72 -5.85 -13.35 -2.26
N ALA A 73 -6.23 -12.41 -1.41
CA ALA A 73 -5.56 -12.11 -0.15
C ALA A 73 -6.56 -12.07 1.02
N GLY A 74 -6.07 -12.10 2.26
CA GLY A 74 -6.91 -11.95 3.43
C GLY A 74 -7.40 -10.51 3.62
N ASP A 75 -8.61 -10.33 4.13
CA ASP A 75 -9.20 -9.01 4.42
C ASP A 75 -8.28 -8.14 5.28
N TRP A 76 -7.62 -8.74 6.28
CA TRP A 76 -6.70 -8.04 7.18
C TRP A 76 -5.43 -7.52 6.47
N GLU A 77 -5.00 -8.17 5.38
CA GLU A 77 -3.84 -7.75 4.58
C GLU A 77 -4.21 -6.53 3.75
N VAL A 78 -5.34 -6.62 3.06
CA VAL A 78 -5.91 -5.53 2.26
C VAL A 78 -6.22 -4.33 3.15
N GLU A 79 -6.84 -4.53 4.31
CA GLU A 79 -7.18 -3.47 5.24
C GLU A 79 -5.94 -2.68 5.65
N ARG A 80 -4.83 -3.36 5.99
CA ARG A 80 -3.56 -2.69 6.33
C ARG A 80 -3.01 -1.90 5.14
N VAL A 81 -3.04 -2.47 3.93
CA VAL A 81 -2.60 -1.74 2.73
C VAL A 81 -3.45 -0.49 2.51
N VAL A 82 -4.77 -0.60 2.61
CA VAL A 82 -5.72 0.50 2.41
C VAL A 82 -5.54 1.58 3.47
N LEU A 83 -5.36 1.22 4.74
CA LEU A 83 -5.09 2.17 5.83
C LEU A 83 -3.78 2.92 5.62
N LEU A 84 -2.74 2.24 5.13
CA LEU A 84 -1.50 2.90 4.79
C LEU A 84 -1.67 3.82 3.58
N MET A 85 -2.38 3.40 2.53
CA MET A 85 -2.70 4.25 1.38
C MET A 85 -3.50 5.49 1.79
N GLN A 86 -4.39 5.36 2.78
CA GLN A 86 -5.15 6.48 3.34
C GLN A 86 -4.23 7.46 4.08
N LYS A 87 -3.30 6.95 4.90
CA LYS A 87 -2.27 7.75 5.59
C LYS A 87 -1.38 8.51 4.59
N GLU A 88 -1.08 7.89 3.44
CA GLU A 88 -0.36 8.51 2.33
C GLU A 88 -1.25 9.43 1.47
N GLY A 89 -2.55 9.54 1.75
CA GLY A 89 -3.50 10.38 1.03
C GLY A 89 -3.80 9.91 -0.39
N LEU A 90 -3.58 8.63 -0.70
CA LEU A 90 -3.86 8.02 -2.00
C LEU A 90 -5.32 7.58 -2.13
N VAL A 91 -5.93 7.18 -1.02
CA VAL A 91 -7.34 6.80 -0.93
C VAL A 91 -8.05 7.51 0.22
N GLU A 92 -9.37 7.58 0.15
CA GLU A 92 -10.28 7.98 1.22
C GLU A 92 -11.18 6.80 1.60
N LEU A 93 -11.50 6.68 2.89
CA LEU A 93 -12.51 5.76 3.40
C LEU A 93 -13.80 6.53 3.70
N ARG A 94 -14.92 6.09 3.12
CA ARG A 94 -16.26 6.63 3.39
C ARG A 94 -17.20 5.49 3.76
N GLY A 95 -17.42 5.29 5.06
CA GLY A 95 -18.05 4.07 5.55
C GLY A 95 -17.17 2.86 5.25
N ASN A 96 -17.75 1.84 4.62
CA ASN A 96 -17.03 0.64 4.17
C ASN A 96 -16.41 0.78 2.76
N ARG A 97 -16.54 1.95 2.12
CA ARG A 97 -16.06 2.18 0.76
C ARG A 97 -14.68 2.83 0.73
N VAL A 98 -13.82 2.31 -0.13
CA VAL A 98 -12.50 2.82 -0.47
C VAL A 98 -12.61 3.58 -1.79
N THR A 99 -12.08 4.80 -1.86
CA THR A 99 -12.14 5.64 -3.07
C THR A 99 -10.80 6.29 -3.36
N LEU A 100 -10.38 6.34 -4.63
CA LEU A 100 -9.14 7.01 -5.03
C LEU A 100 -9.25 8.53 -4.91
N THR A 101 -8.23 9.15 -4.31
CA THR A 101 -8.08 10.60 -4.30
C THR A 101 -7.48 11.11 -5.62
N ALA A 102 -7.49 12.43 -5.83
CA ALA A 102 -6.76 13.04 -6.95
C ALA A 102 -5.25 12.75 -6.90
N LYS A 103 -4.67 12.61 -5.70
CA LYS A 103 -3.26 12.23 -5.53
C LYS A 103 -3.07 10.78 -5.98
N GLY A 104 -3.90 9.84 -5.51
CA GLY A 104 -3.84 8.43 -5.90
C GLY A 104 -3.94 8.23 -7.40
N ARG A 105 -4.88 8.91 -8.07
CA ARG A 105 -5.04 8.87 -9.53
C ARG A 105 -3.78 9.33 -10.27
N ARG A 106 -3.14 10.41 -9.84
CA ARG A 106 -1.92 10.94 -10.49
C ARG A 106 -0.71 10.03 -10.31
N THR A 107 -0.55 9.44 -9.12
CA THR A 107 0.53 8.48 -8.87
C THR A 107 0.43 7.29 -9.82
N PHE A 108 -0.78 6.80 -10.09
CA PHE A 108 -1.00 5.71 -11.04
C PHE A 108 -0.72 6.09 -12.51
N LEU A 109 -1.18 7.27 -12.94
CA LEU A 109 -1.02 7.70 -14.34
C LEU A 109 0.45 7.94 -14.72
N ARG A 110 1.26 8.41 -13.77
CA ARG A 110 2.69 8.65 -14.00
C ARG A 110 3.48 7.36 -14.21
N ASP A 111 3.05 6.30 -13.53
CA ASP A 111 3.65 4.97 -13.51
C ASP A 111 3.25 4.07 -14.71
N ALA A 112 2.24 4.48 -15.49
CA ALA A 112 1.76 3.75 -16.68
C ALA A 112 2.40 4.25 -17.99
N LEU A 113 3.22 5.31 -17.91
CA LEU A 113 3.90 5.96 -19.04
C LEU A 113 5.42 5.67 -19.07
N GLU A 114 5.93 4.95 -18.07
CA GLU A 114 7.30 4.43 -17.98
C GLU A 114 7.29 2.91 -18.18
#